data_AF-A0A068YC85-F1
#
_entry.id   AF-A0A068YC85-F1
#
_cell.length_a   1.000
_cell.length_b   1.000
_cell.length_c   1.000
_cell.angle_alpha   90.00
_cell.angle_beta   90.00
_cell.angle_gamma   90.00
#
_symmetry.space_group_name_H-M   'P 1'
#
loop_
_entity.id
_entity.type
_entity.pdbx_description
1 polymer ?
#
loop_
_entity_poly.entity_id
_entity_poly.type
_entity_poly.pdbx_seq_one_letter_code
_entity_poly.pdbx_strand_id
1 'polypeptide(L)'
;MTEMVGYNGPIYMTHPTKAICPILLDDYRRISVERRGEQNFFTAEMIHRCMRKVKCVYLHQAVRVDDEIEIQAFYAGHVLGAAIFHIKVGDRSLLYTGDYNMTPDRHLGAAWVPRCRPDLLITETTYATTIRDSKRAREREFLEKVHSRLDAGGKVLIPVFALGRAQELCILLETYWERMNLSFPIFFSAGMAEKATEFYKLFISWTSQKIKETFVERNMFDFKHVKHLTPEAVDQPGPMVVFATPGMLHAGQSLHIFRKWAPDPKNMVIIPGYCVSGTVGYKILNGVKRLEFDKQILEVCMRVEYLSFSAHADARGIMQLISQCRPGHVLLVHGEASKMEFLKSRIECEAGLECSMPANGEIALIPTRPRFEVVASVDLLKKTISENSILRKAKDKQSLFKAGVVVRADESRGILMSREEALASVGLKEHAVLFTSVHAFASTEPIETLLKRAMTLCLVLVPKEKIDTEDSGLALFKRIFIDFESPPTKKGEQNDILLRVTFTLQDEDMGTKIFSKLRDAFTRT
;
A
#
# COMPACT_ATOMS: atom_id res chain seq x y z
N MET A 1 16.10 15.19 20.91
CA MET A 1 17.16 14.21 20.59
C MET A 1 18.16 14.73 19.57
N THR A 2 17.79 15.24 18.39
CA THR A 2 18.75 15.67 17.33
C THR A 2 19.92 16.50 17.86
N GLU A 3 19.67 17.56 18.61
CA GLU A 3 20.73 18.40 19.20
C GLU A 3 21.44 17.75 20.39
N MET A 4 20.80 16.82 21.10
CA MET A 4 21.38 16.13 22.25
C MET A 4 22.36 15.03 21.82
N VAL A 5 22.07 14.35 20.71
CA VAL A 5 22.88 13.25 20.15
C VAL A 5 23.82 13.72 19.03
N GLY A 6 23.85 15.02 18.72
CA GLY A 6 24.75 15.60 17.74
C GLY A 6 24.42 15.31 16.27
N TYR A 7 23.17 15.00 15.93
CA TYR A 7 22.77 14.73 14.55
C TYR A 7 22.77 16.00 13.68
N ASN A 8 23.58 16.01 12.62
CA ASN A 8 23.76 17.15 11.72
C ASN A 8 23.24 16.92 10.28
N GLY A 9 22.63 15.76 10.01
CA GLY A 9 22.04 15.47 8.70
C GLY A 9 20.73 16.23 8.42
N PRO A 10 20.22 16.15 7.19
CA PRO A 10 18.97 16.80 6.80
C PRO A 10 17.75 16.13 7.45
N ILE A 11 16.76 16.94 7.83
CA ILE A 11 15.47 16.46 8.34
C ILE A 11 14.41 16.74 7.27
N TYR A 12 13.70 15.73 6.79
CA TYR A 12 12.66 15.91 5.78
C TYR A 12 11.27 15.95 6.41
N MET A 13 10.49 16.97 6.08
CA MET A 13 9.13 17.18 6.58
C MET A 13 8.27 17.83 5.51
N THR A 14 6.95 17.70 5.61
CA THR A 14 6.04 18.50 4.77
C THR A 14 6.06 19.97 5.20
N HIS A 15 5.65 20.86 4.30
CA HIS A 15 5.55 22.30 4.60
C HIS A 15 4.68 22.63 5.83
N PRO A 16 3.47 22.06 5.98
CA PRO A 16 2.66 22.34 7.18
C PRO A 16 3.33 21.79 8.44
N THR A 17 3.91 20.59 8.40
CA THR A 17 4.62 20.04 9.56
C THR A 17 5.77 20.94 10.01
N LYS A 18 6.56 21.50 9.07
CA LYS A 18 7.64 22.45 9.42
C LYS A 18 7.13 23.69 10.15
N ALA A 19 5.96 24.20 9.79
CA ALA A 19 5.41 25.41 10.38
C ALA A 19 4.79 25.18 11.77
N ILE A 20 4.15 24.03 12.01
CA ILE A 20 3.51 23.74 13.31
C ILE A 20 4.47 23.14 14.34
N CYS A 21 5.51 22.43 13.90
CA CYS A 21 6.45 21.72 14.78
C CYS A 21 7.09 22.60 15.87
N PRO A 22 7.62 23.82 15.58
CA PRO A 22 8.21 24.67 16.61
C PRO A 22 7.21 25.09 17.69
N ILE A 23 5.96 25.32 17.29
CA ILE A 23 4.89 25.74 18.18
C ILE A 23 4.55 24.59 19.15
N LEU A 24 4.42 23.38 18.63
CA LEU A 24 4.14 22.18 19.44
C LEU A 24 5.31 21.82 20.36
N LEU A 25 6.55 21.91 19.87
CA LEU A 25 7.74 21.64 20.67
C LEU A 25 7.93 22.66 21.80
N ASP A 26 7.67 23.95 21.55
CA ASP A 26 7.75 24.97 22.61
C ASP A 26 6.61 24.79 23.64
N ASP A 27 5.40 24.46 23.22
CA ASP A 27 4.30 24.16 24.15
C ASP A 27 4.62 22.95 25.02
N TYR A 28 5.13 21.87 24.42
CA TYR A 28 5.56 20.69 25.15
C TYR A 28 6.70 21.00 26.13
N ARG A 29 7.66 21.84 25.74
CA ARG A 29 8.74 22.34 26.60
C ARG A 29 8.19 23.13 27.79
N ARG A 30 7.29 24.09 27.58
CA ARG A 30 6.69 24.89 28.67
C ARG A 30 5.97 23.98 29.67
N ILE A 31 5.17 23.03 29.17
CA ILE A 31 4.45 22.10 30.05
C ILE A 31 5.42 21.22 30.86
N SER A 32 6.47 20.69 30.23
CA SER A 32 7.38 19.73 30.89
C SER A 32 8.36 20.43 31.84
N VAL A 33 8.96 21.54 31.42
CA VAL A 33 9.94 22.27 32.23
C VAL A 33 9.25 23.10 33.31
N GLU A 34 8.25 23.92 32.96
CA GLU A 34 7.69 24.90 33.90
C GLU A 34 6.67 24.27 34.86
N ARG A 35 5.91 23.26 34.43
CA ARG A 35 4.89 22.63 35.30
C ARG A 35 5.36 21.35 35.98
N ARG A 36 6.21 20.55 35.34
CA ARG A 36 6.72 19.28 35.91
C ARG A 36 8.12 19.39 36.50
N GLY A 37 8.85 20.48 36.23
CA GLY A 37 10.20 20.68 36.76
C GLY A 37 11.26 19.79 36.11
N GLU A 38 11.02 19.27 34.91
CA GLU A 38 11.99 18.44 34.20
C GLU A 38 13.23 19.26 33.78
N GLN A 39 14.41 18.89 34.27
CA GLN A 39 15.65 19.67 34.04
C GLN A 39 16.41 19.28 32.77
N ASN A 40 16.35 18.02 32.35
CA ASN A 40 17.05 17.51 31.16
C ASN A 40 16.18 17.58 29.90
N PHE A 41 15.72 18.78 29.56
CA PHE A 41 14.82 19.00 28.43
C PHE A 41 15.45 19.86 27.34
N PHE A 42 14.96 19.76 26.10
CA PHE A 42 15.48 20.58 25.01
C PHE A 42 15.08 22.06 25.17
N THR A 43 16.01 22.95 24.81
CA THR A 43 15.80 24.41 24.91
C THR A 43 15.12 24.98 23.66
N ALA A 44 14.60 26.21 23.76
CA ALA A 44 14.08 26.92 22.60
C ALA A 44 15.14 27.11 21.49
N GLU A 45 16.40 27.33 21.87
CA GLU A 45 17.51 27.41 20.92
C GLU A 45 17.74 26.08 20.18
N MET A 46 17.63 24.95 20.89
CA MET A 46 17.73 23.62 20.28
C MET A 46 16.60 23.39 19.26
N ILE A 47 15.38 23.86 19.54
CA ILE A 47 14.28 23.82 18.56
C ILE A 47 14.67 24.63 17.33
N HIS A 48 15.10 25.88 17.48
CA HIS A 48 15.51 26.72 16.35
C HIS A 48 16.64 26.06 15.52
N ARG A 49 17.66 25.50 16.18
CA ARG A 49 18.76 24.81 15.52
C ARG A 49 18.31 23.57 14.76
N CYS A 50 17.42 22.77 15.33
CA CYS A 50 16.79 21.62 14.68
C CYS A 50 16.02 22.06 13.42
N MET A 51 15.21 23.11 13.53
CA MET A 51 14.37 23.60 12.42
C MET A 51 15.19 24.17 11.25
N ARG A 52 16.42 24.65 11.48
CA ARG A 52 17.35 25.05 10.41
C ARG A 52 17.82 23.87 9.54
N LYS A 53 17.80 22.64 10.08
CA LYS A 53 18.17 21.41 9.35
C LYS A 53 17.01 20.85 8.51
N VAL A 54 15.81 21.44 8.61
CA VAL A 54 14.61 20.92 7.96
C VAL A 54 14.54 21.35 6.49
N LYS A 55 14.55 20.35 5.60
CA LYS A 55 14.23 20.46 4.18
C LYS A 55 12.76 20.08 3.96
N CYS A 56 11.99 20.98 3.37
CA CYS A 56 10.59 20.71 3.07
C CYS A 56 10.44 19.81 1.85
N VAL A 57 9.43 18.95 1.86
CA VAL A 57 8.99 18.17 0.70
C VAL A 57 7.55 18.55 0.34
N TYR A 58 7.28 18.69 -0.96
CA TYR A 58 5.92 18.79 -1.48
C TYR A 58 5.31 17.40 -1.65
N LEU A 59 3.98 17.32 -1.62
CA LEU A 59 3.28 16.09 -1.99
C LEU A 59 3.64 15.71 -3.43
N HIS A 60 3.86 14.42 -3.65
CA HIS A 60 4.23 13.82 -4.93
C HIS A 60 5.59 14.24 -5.49
N GLN A 61 6.34 15.11 -4.82
CA GLN A 61 7.70 15.44 -5.22
C GLN A 61 8.64 14.31 -4.85
N ALA A 62 9.35 13.75 -5.83
CA ALA A 62 10.50 12.88 -5.59
C ALA A 62 11.72 13.74 -5.25
N VAL A 63 12.31 13.49 -4.09
CA VAL A 63 13.49 14.20 -3.57
C VAL A 63 14.62 13.18 -3.43
N ARG A 64 15.67 13.38 -4.21
CA ARG A 64 16.90 12.59 -4.10
C ARG A 64 17.68 13.08 -2.87
N VAL A 65 17.85 12.20 -1.89
CA VAL A 65 18.55 12.49 -0.63
C VAL A 65 20.06 12.35 -0.84
N ASP A 66 20.47 11.28 -1.53
CA ASP A 66 21.83 10.98 -1.95
C ASP A 66 21.82 10.09 -3.22
N ASP A 67 22.93 9.43 -3.53
CA ASP A 67 23.05 8.61 -4.73
C ASP A 67 22.12 7.39 -4.74
N GLU A 68 21.73 6.86 -3.58
CA GLU A 68 20.95 5.63 -3.44
C GLU A 68 19.52 5.87 -2.94
N ILE A 69 19.30 6.95 -2.19
CA ILE A 69 18.05 7.21 -1.48
C ILE A 69 17.21 8.27 -2.19
N GLU A 70 15.97 7.90 -2.53
CA GLU A 70 14.92 8.81 -3.00
C GLU A 70 13.71 8.73 -2.07
N ILE A 71 13.17 9.89 -1.69
CA ILE A 71 11.95 9.99 -0.89
C ILE A 71 10.85 10.71 -1.65
N GLN A 72 9.60 10.26 -1.45
CA GLN A 72 8.42 10.91 -2.00
C GLN A 72 7.31 10.90 -0.96
N ALA A 73 6.68 12.06 -0.73
CA ALA A 73 5.60 12.20 0.24
C ALA A 73 4.23 12.08 -0.43
N PHE A 74 3.32 11.37 0.22
CA PHE A 74 1.93 11.19 -0.18
C PHE A 74 0.98 11.64 0.92
N TYR A 75 -0.25 12.02 0.58
CA TYR A 75 -1.19 12.58 1.55
C TYR A 75 -1.73 11.50 2.50
N ALA A 76 -1.70 11.75 3.82
CA ALA A 76 -2.13 10.77 4.83
C ALA A 76 -3.54 11.00 5.41
N GLY A 77 -4.14 12.18 5.26
CA GLY A 77 -5.51 12.45 5.71
C GLY A 77 -5.77 12.43 7.23
N HIS A 78 -4.74 12.32 8.08
CA HIS A 78 -4.87 12.22 9.53
C HIS A 78 -4.94 13.58 10.25
N VAL A 79 -3.87 14.37 10.14
CA VAL A 79 -3.79 15.77 10.56
C VAL A 79 -3.20 16.62 9.43
N LEU A 80 -3.41 17.94 9.47
CA LEU A 80 -2.88 18.84 8.44
C LEU A 80 -1.36 18.76 8.36
N GLY A 81 -0.84 18.34 7.21
CA GLY A 81 0.59 18.11 6.98
C GLY A 81 1.05 16.67 7.15
N ALA A 82 0.21 15.76 7.65
CA ALA A 82 0.55 14.35 7.75
C ALA A 82 0.78 13.75 6.35
N ALA A 83 1.84 12.94 6.23
CA ALA A 83 2.23 12.34 4.98
C ALA A 83 2.74 10.90 5.18
N ILE A 84 2.45 10.09 4.17
CA ILE A 84 2.99 8.75 3.96
C ILE A 84 4.26 8.90 3.12
N PHE A 85 5.39 8.39 3.59
CA PHE A 85 6.65 8.47 2.85
C PHE A 85 6.92 7.17 2.10
N HIS A 86 7.10 7.28 0.79
CA HIS A 86 7.69 6.25 -0.04
C HIS A 86 9.18 6.49 -0.15
N ILE A 87 9.97 5.52 0.29
CA ILE A 87 11.42 5.60 0.36
C ILE A 87 11.98 4.51 -0.55
N LYS A 88 12.76 4.90 -1.55
CA LYS A 88 13.52 3.97 -2.38
C LYS A 88 14.98 4.00 -1.95
N VAL A 89 15.59 2.83 -1.90
CA VAL A 89 17.01 2.63 -1.63
C VAL A 89 17.52 1.63 -2.68
N GLY A 90 18.29 2.10 -3.65
CA GLY A 90 18.67 1.27 -4.81
C GLY A 90 17.47 0.74 -5.59
N ASP A 91 17.35 -0.58 -5.72
CA ASP A 91 16.23 -1.27 -6.40
C ASP A 91 15.06 -1.64 -5.46
N ARG A 92 15.20 -1.31 -4.16
CA ARG A 92 14.22 -1.60 -3.12
C ARG A 92 13.40 -0.38 -2.76
N SER A 93 12.20 -0.64 -2.26
CA SER A 93 11.28 0.41 -1.83
C SER A 93 10.48 0.01 -0.60
N LEU A 94 10.26 0.98 0.28
CA LEU A 94 9.37 0.84 1.42
C LEU A 94 8.39 2.00 1.50
N LEU A 95 7.25 1.77 2.15
CA LEU A 95 6.26 2.77 2.46
C LEU A 95 6.09 2.87 3.98
N TYR A 96 6.32 4.05 4.56
CA TYR A 96 6.07 4.32 5.97
C TYR A 96 4.87 5.25 6.11
N THR A 97 3.79 4.77 6.72
CA THR A 97 2.52 5.51 6.73
C THR A 97 2.45 6.60 7.78
N GLY A 98 3.11 6.42 8.92
CA GLY A 98 2.70 7.10 10.15
C GLY A 98 1.21 6.85 10.43
N ASP A 99 0.56 7.82 11.08
CA ASP A 99 -0.89 7.79 11.27
C ASP A 99 -1.59 8.33 10.02
N TYR A 100 -2.63 7.63 9.57
CA TYR A 100 -3.36 7.97 8.34
C TYR A 100 -4.85 7.73 8.50
N ASN A 101 -5.65 8.28 7.58
CA ASN A 101 -7.09 8.05 7.55
C ASN A 101 -7.56 7.77 6.13
N MET A 102 -8.13 6.60 5.87
CA MET A 102 -8.69 6.26 4.56
C MET A 102 -10.10 6.86 4.34
N THR A 103 -10.73 7.38 5.39
CA THR A 103 -12.05 8.02 5.30
C THR A 103 -11.90 9.55 5.33
N PRO A 104 -12.47 10.29 4.37
CA PRO A 104 -12.33 11.75 4.36
C PRO A 104 -13.10 12.41 5.50
N ASP A 105 -12.45 13.37 6.13
CA ASP A 105 -13.03 14.26 7.11
C ASP A 105 -13.64 15.51 6.44
N ARG A 106 -14.26 16.42 7.21
CA ARG A 106 -14.72 17.69 6.64
C ARG A 106 -13.51 18.56 6.33
N HIS A 107 -12.57 18.66 7.26
CA HIS A 107 -11.36 19.47 7.10
C HIS A 107 -10.26 18.83 6.23
N LEU A 108 -10.16 17.49 6.15
CA LEU A 108 -9.09 16.78 5.41
C LEU A 108 -9.66 15.74 4.43
N GLY A 109 -8.90 15.47 3.36
CA GLY A 109 -9.20 14.38 2.44
C GLY A 109 -8.84 13.00 3.01
N ALA A 110 -9.11 11.95 2.25
CA ALA A 110 -8.62 10.61 2.55
C ALA A 110 -7.14 10.46 2.18
N ALA A 111 -6.43 9.57 2.88
CA ALA A 111 -5.11 9.13 2.50
C ALA A 111 -5.09 8.59 1.06
N TRP A 112 -4.01 8.88 0.34
CA TRP A 112 -3.86 8.42 -1.04
C TRP A 112 -2.41 8.07 -1.32
N VAL A 113 -2.19 6.87 -1.87
CA VAL A 113 -0.87 6.36 -2.30
C VAL A 113 -1.04 5.65 -3.64
N PRO A 114 -0.15 5.82 -4.62
CA PRO A 114 -0.22 5.05 -5.86
C PRO A 114 -0.04 3.55 -5.60
N ARG A 115 -0.45 2.72 -6.57
CA ARG A 115 -0.16 1.27 -6.53
C ARG A 115 1.33 1.04 -6.82
N CYS A 116 2.18 1.26 -5.81
CA CYS A 116 3.63 1.23 -5.92
C CYS A 116 4.27 -0.15 -5.68
N ARG A 117 3.54 -1.14 -5.16
CA ARG A 117 4.05 -2.49 -4.84
C ARG A 117 5.40 -2.45 -4.10
N PRO A 118 5.45 -1.76 -2.94
CA PRO A 118 6.69 -1.63 -2.19
C PRO A 118 7.11 -3.01 -1.68
N ASP A 119 8.41 -3.21 -1.47
CA ASP A 119 8.91 -4.45 -0.88
C ASP A 119 8.46 -4.56 0.59
N LEU A 120 8.37 -3.41 1.29
CA LEU A 120 7.92 -3.32 2.67
C LEU A 120 6.87 -2.21 2.87
N LEU A 121 5.76 -2.53 3.54
CA LEU A 121 4.81 -1.54 4.06
C LEU A 121 4.86 -1.52 5.59
N ILE A 122 5.22 -0.38 6.17
CA ILE A 122 5.19 -0.14 7.62
C ILE A 122 3.93 0.68 7.94
N THR A 123 3.01 0.12 8.72
CA THR A 123 1.70 0.74 8.96
C THR A 123 1.27 0.73 10.44
N GLU A 124 0.56 1.79 10.86
CA GLU A 124 -0.03 1.90 12.21
C GLU A 124 -1.13 0.87 12.47
N THR A 125 -1.42 0.60 13.74
CA THR A 125 -2.40 -0.42 14.16
C THR A 125 -3.31 0.02 15.30
N THR A 126 -3.48 1.33 15.52
CA THR A 126 -4.24 1.90 16.64
C THR A 126 -5.66 1.32 16.77
N TYR A 127 -6.37 1.11 15.65
CA TYR A 127 -7.72 0.53 15.60
C TYR A 127 -7.78 -0.78 14.81
N ALA A 128 -6.75 -1.61 14.94
CA ALA A 128 -6.61 -2.91 14.26
C ALA A 128 -7.83 -3.85 14.38
N THR A 129 -8.56 -3.81 15.50
CA THR A 129 -9.74 -4.67 15.75
C THR A 129 -11.07 -3.93 15.61
N THR A 130 -11.06 -2.61 15.45
CA THR A 130 -12.28 -1.79 15.46
C THR A 130 -12.73 -1.53 14.03
N ILE A 131 -14.01 -1.77 13.78
CA ILE A 131 -14.71 -1.32 12.58
C ILE A 131 -15.62 -0.18 12.99
N ARG A 132 -15.49 0.98 12.34
CA ARG A 132 -16.31 2.15 12.71
C ARG A 132 -17.62 2.17 11.96
N ASP A 133 -18.64 2.68 12.64
CA ASP A 133 -19.90 3.05 12.00
C ASP A 133 -19.72 4.15 10.97
N SER A 134 -20.72 4.25 10.09
CA SER A 134 -20.77 5.31 9.09
C SER A 134 -20.57 6.68 9.72
N LYS A 135 -19.78 7.53 9.05
CA LYS A 135 -19.52 8.90 9.51
C LYS A 135 -20.82 9.65 9.82
N ARG A 136 -21.84 9.52 8.96
CA ARG A 136 -23.14 10.18 9.12
C ARG A 136 -23.87 9.76 10.40
N ALA A 137 -23.84 8.48 10.75
CA ALA A 137 -24.47 7.99 11.97
C ALA A 137 -23.81 8.59 13.22
N ARG A 138 -22.47 8.58 13.26
CA ARG A 138 -21.68 9.16 14.37
C ARG A 138 -21.89 10.67 14.51
N GLU A 139 -21.90 11.40 13.40
CA GLU A 139 -22.17 12.85 13.40
C GLU A 139 -23.58 13.13 13.95
N ARG A 140 -24.60 12.38 13.52
CA ARG A 140 -25.96 12.54 14.02
C ARG A 140 -26.05 12.28 15.52
N GLU A 141 -25.49 11.15 15.98
CA GLU A 141 -25.50 10.78 17.39
C GLU A 141 -24.80 11.83 18.27
N PHE A 142 -23.67 12.36 17.81
CA PHE A 142 -22.97 13.46 18.47
C PHE A 142 -23.84 14.70 18.62
N LEU A 143 -24.43 15.15 17.52
CA LEU A 143 -25.28 16.35 17.52
C LEU A 143 -26.51 16.17 18.42
N GLU A 144 -27.16 15.01 18.38
CA GLU A 144 -28.30 14.66 19.24
C GLU A 144 -27.91 14.67 20.73
N LYS A 145 -26.78 14.04 21.09
CA LYS A 145 -26.29 14.02 22.47
C LYS A 145 -25.93 15.42 22.97
N VAL A 146 -25.24 16.22 22.16
CA VAL A 146 -24.87 17.59 22.53
C VAL A 146 -26.13 18.45 22.72
N HIS A 147 -27.02 18.50 21.73
CA HIS A 147 -28.21 19.35 21.75
C HIS A 147 -29.13 18.98 22.92
N SER A 148 -29.44 17.69 23.10
CA SER A 148 -30.32 17.23 24.19
C SER A 148 -29.77 17.55 25.59
N ARG A 149 -28.43 17.59 25.77
CA ARG A 149 -27.84 18.02 27.05
C ARG A 149 -27.95 19.53 27.27
N LEU A 150 -27.76 20.33 26.23
CA LEU A 150 -27.89 21.78 26.31
C LEU A 150 -29.35 22.19 26.61
N ASP A 151 -30.33 21.53 25.97
CA ASP A 151 -31.76 21.75 26.24
C ASP A 151 -32.15 21.40 27.67
N ALA A 152 -31.51 20.40 28.26
CA ALA A 152 -31.68 20.04 29.66
C ALA A 152 -30.97 21.02 30.64
N GLY A 153 -30.34 22.09 30.13
CA GLY A 153 -29.61 23.09 30.89
C GLY A 153 -28.22 22.63 31.38
N GLY A 154 -27.69 21.53 30.84
CA GLY A 154 -26.38 20.98 31.21
C GLY A 154 -25.23 21.54 30.37
N LYS A 155 -24.00 21.37 30.87
CA LYS A 155 -22.77 21.72 30.15
C LYS A 155 -22.14 20.51 29.48
N VAL A 156 -21.51 20.71 28.32
CA VAL A 156 -20.83 19.66 27.57
C VAL A 156 -19.34 19.97 27.46
N LEU A 157 -18.50 19.09 28.03
CA LEU A 157 -17.05 19.14 27.90
C LEU A 157 -16.59 18.17 26.81
N ILE A 158 -15.77 18.66 25.87
CA ILE A 158 -15.21 17.84 24.80
C ILE A 158 -13.67 17.97 24.85
N PRO A 159 -12.96 17.06 25.54
CA PRO A 159 -11.52 17.06 25.54
C PRO A 159 -10.98 16.67 24.17
N VAL A 160 -10.15 17.54 23.58
CA VAL A 160 -9.56 17.36 22.24
C VAL A 160 -8.07 17.70 22.25
N PHE A 161 -7.34 17.16 21.28
CA PHE A 161 -6.02 17.69 20.93
C PHE A 161 -6.18 19.02 20.17
N ALA A 162 -5.19 19.91 20.30
CA ALA A 162 -5.26 21.25 19.71
C ALA A 162 -5.35 21.23 18.17
N LEU A 163 -4.77 20.21 17.53
CA LEU A 163 -4.71 20.05 16.08
C LEU A 163 -5.47 18.80 15.62
N GLY A 164 -6.31 18.94 14.60
CA GLY A 164 -7.02 17.84 13.95
C GLY A 164 -8.49 17.76 14.38
N ARG A 165 -8.80 16.91 15.36
CA ARG A 165 -10.19 16.59 15.73
C ARG A 165 -10.98 17.76 16.28
N ALA A 166 -10.30 18.69 16.94
CA ALA A 166 -10.92 19.93 17.36
C ALA A 166 -11.56 20.67 16.18
N GLN A 167 -10.83 20.86 15.08
CA GLN A 167 -11.33 21.58 13.91
C GLN A 167 -12.46 20.82 13.21
N GLU A 168 -12.41 19.49 13.14
CA GLU A 168 -13.53 18.68 12.60
C GLU A 168 -14.82 18.92 13.37
N LEU A 169 -14.75 18.85 14.71
CA LEU A 169 -15.92 18.97 15.57
C LEU A 169 -16.43 20.42 15.65
N CYS A 170 -15.55 21.42 15.61
CA CYS A 170 -15.94 22.83 15.52
C CYS A 170 -16.70 23.10 14.21
N ILE A 171 -16.21 22.63 13.06
CA ILE A 171 -16.93 22.76 11.78
C ILE A 171 -18.30 22.07 11.85
N LEU A 172 -18.37 20.87 12.45
CA LEU A 172 -19.61 20.14 12.60
C LEU A 172 -20.64 20.91 13.44
N LEU A 173 -20.25 21.41 14.61
CA LEU A 173 -21.13 22.20 15.47
C LEU A 173 -21.51 23.54 14.83
N GLU A 174 -20.58 24.26 14.22
CA GLU A 174 -20.84 25.54 13.56
C GLU A 174 -21.94 25.39 12.49
N THR A 175 -21.81 24.37 11.63
CA THR A 175 -22.82 24.11 10.58
C THR A 175 -24.18 23.67 11.16
N TYR A 176 -24.18 22.99 12.30
CA TYR A 176 -25.41 22.59 12.98
C TYR A 176 -26.10 23.77 13.67
N TRP A 177 -25.32 24.65 14.32
CA TRP A 177 -25.80 25.86 14.99
C TRP A 177 -26.47 26.80 14.00
N GLU A 178 -25.85 27.03 12.84
CA GLU A 178 -26.45 27.86 11.79
C GLU A 178 -27.75 27.25 11.24
N ARG A 179 -27.77 25.93 11.02
CA ARG A 179 -28.95 25.24 10.47
C ARG A 179 -30.13 25.20 11.42
N MET A 180 -29.87 25.01 12.71
CA MET A 180 -30.89 24.89 13.75
C MET A 180 -31.19 26.22 14.46
N ASN A 181 -30.49 27.30 14.09
CA ASN A 181 -30.58 28.62 14.70
C ASN A 181 -30.39 28.59 16.23
N LEU A 182 -29.37 27.87 16.69
CA LEU A 182 -29.07 27.72 18.11
C LEU A 182 -28.24 28.88 18.64
N SER A 183 -28.55 29.33 19.86
CA SER A 183 -27.87 30.45 20.54
C SER A 183 -26.98 30.03 21.70
N PHE A 184 -26.86 28.72 21.98
CA PHE A 184 -26.01 28.22 23.06
C PHE A 184 -24.54 28.57 22.82
N PRO A 185 -23.79 29.05 23.83
CA PRO A 185 -22.39 29.41 23.67
C PRO A 185 -21.51 28.18 23.45
N ILE A 186 -20.61 28.27 22.47
CA ILE A 186 -19.54 27.31 22.25
C ILE A 186 -18.22 28.02 22.54
N PHE A 187 -17.39 27.43 23.39
CA PHE A 187 -16.06 27.92 23.70
C PHE A 187 -14.97 26.95 23.28
N PHE A 188 -13.85 27.51 22.86
CA PHE A 188 -12.65 26.79 22.51
C PHE A 188 -11.50 27.26 23.40
N SER A 189 -10.81 26.34 24.08
CA SER A 189 -9.73 26.69 25.00
C SER A 189 -8.65 27.51 24.30
N ALA A 190 -8.29 28.67 24.87
CA ALA A 190 -7.24 29.54 24.34
C ALA A 190 -5.85 28.87 24.30
N GLY A 191 -4.92 29.46 23.54
CA GLY A 191 -3.53 29.01 23.42
C GLY A 191 -3.26 28.21 22.14
N MET A 192 -2.86 26.94 22.27
CA MET A 192 -2.50 26.09 21.12
C MET A 192 -3.63 25.92 20.11
N ALA A 193 -4.86 25.93 20.60
CA ALA A 193 -6.03 25.66 19.81
C ALA A 193 -6.34 26.82 18.82
N GLU A 194 -6.16 28.07 19.26
CA GLU A 194 -6.25 29.27 18.41
C GLU A 194 -5.16 29.29 17.33
N LYS A 195 -3.90 29.07 17.74
CA LYS A 195 -2.77 28.96 16.81
C LYS A 195 -2.98 27.85 15.79
N ALA A 196 -3.59 26.74 16.20
CA ALA A 196 -3.94 25.65 15.29
C ALA A 196 -4.98 26.09 14.26
N THR A 197 -6.03 26.84 14.64
CA THR A 197 -7.01 27.36 13.69
C THR A 197 -6.38 28.31 12.67
N GLU A 198 -5.51 29.22 13.09
CA GLU A 198 -4.77 30.09 12.16
C GLU A 198 -3.83 29.30 11.23
N PHE A 199 -3.21 28.24 11.75
CA PHE A 199 -2.41 27.32 10.95
C PHE A 199 -3.24 26.62 9.86
N TYR A 200 -4.49 26.25 10.14
CA TYR A 200 -5.41 25.72 9.12
C TYR A 200 -5.76 26.75 8.04
N LYS A 201 -5.95 28.03 8.41
CA LYS A 201 -6.20 29.12 7.46
C LYS A 201 -5.00 29.32 6.52
N LEU A 202 -3.78 29.28 7.06
CA LEU A 202 -2.54 29.45 6.30
C LEU A 202 -2.32 28.31 5.27
N PHE A 203 -2.59 27.07 5.67
CA PHE A 203 -2.37 25.88 4.84
C PHE A 203 -3.66 25.32 4.23
N ILE A 204 -4.55 26.21 3.78
CA ILE A 204 -5.83 25.82 3.18
C ILE A 204 -5.67 24.87 1.99
N SER A 205 -4.59 25.00 1.22
CA SER A 205 -4.28 24.13 0.07
C SER A 205 -4.09 22.65 0.42
N TRP A 206 -3.82 22.34 1.70
CA TRP A 206 -3.68 20.98 2.23
C TRP A 206 -4.98 20.40 2.82
N THR A 207 -6.06 21.17 2.80
CA THR A 207 -7.38 20.74 3.29
C THR A 207 -8.18 19.98 2.22
N SER A 208 -9.36 19.48 2.60
CA SER A 208 -10.25 18.77 1.68
C SER A 208 -10.66 19.66 0.50
N GLN A 209 -11.00 19.03 -0.64
CA GLN A 209 -11.43 19.74 -1.84
C GLN A 209 -12.63 20.66 -1.57
N LYS A 210 -13.59 20.19 -0.77
CA LYS A 210 -14.76 20.96 -0.35
C LYS A 210 -14.41 22.24 0.40
N ILE A 211 -13.43 22.17 1.31
CA ILE A 211 -12.99 23.35 2.09
C ILE A 211 -12.31 24.36 1.16
N LYS A 212 -11.45 23.90 0.25
CA LYS A 212 -10.76 24.76 -0.73
C LYS A 212 -11.75 25.50 -1.63
N GLU A 213 -12.80 24.83 -2.10
CA GLU A 213 -13.84 25.44 -2.93
C GLU A 213 -14.67 26.46 -2.13
N THR A 214 -15.09 26.10 -0.91
CA THR A 214 -15.89 26.98 -0.06
C THR A 214 -15.11 28.21 0.40
N PHE A 215 -13.79 28.10 0.54
CA PHE A 215 -12.92 29.17 1.02
C PHE A 215 -12.98 30.46 0.19
N VAL A 216 -13.33 30.36 -1.10
CA VAL A 216 -13.51 31.52 -1.99
C VAL A 216 -14.67 32.41 -1.53
N GLU A 217 -15.72 31.82 -0.96
CA GLU A 217 -16.91 32.53 -0.48
C GLU A 217 -16.83 32.79 1.03
N ARG A 218 -16.39 31.79 1.80
CA ARG A 218 -16.33 31.82 3.26
C ARG A 218 -15.23 30.92 3.80
N ASN A 219 -14.45 31.46 4.73
CA ASN A 219 -13.49 30.68 5.47
C ASN A 219 -14.19 29.78 6.52
N MET A 220 -14.13 28.46 6.32
CA MET A 220 -14.75 27.46 7.21
C MET A 220 -14.08 27.36 8.59
N PHE A 221 -12.91 27.96 8.77
CA PHE A 221 -12.21 28.08 10.05
C PHE A 221 -12.43 29.44 10.73
N ASP A 222 -13.27 30.30 10.14
CA ASP A 222 -13.75 31.53 10.77
C ASP A 222 -15.13 31.25 11.39
N PHE A 223 -15.10 30.84 12.66
CA PHE A 223 -16.27 30.39 13.39
C PHE A 223 -17.04 31.59 13.96
N LYS A 224 -18.35 31.68 13.69
CA LYS A 224 -19.20 32.76 14.24
C LYS A 224 -19.68 32.44 15.65
N HIS A 225 -19.94 31.17 15.93
CA HIS A 225 -20.54 30.72 17.20
C HIS A 225 -19.49 30.23 18.21
N VAL A 226 -18.30 29.84 17.73
CA VAL A 226 -17.20 29.36 18.58
C VAL A 226 -16.35 30.53 19.03
N LYS A 227 -16.38 30.82 20.34
CA LYS A 227 -15.64 31.92 20.98
C LYS A 227 -14.44 31.40 21.77
N HIS A 228 -13.52 32.30 22.09
CA HIS A 228 -12.41 31.97 22.99
C HIS A 228 -12.93 31.74 24.41
N LEU A 229 -12.44 30.69 25.05
CA LEU A 229 -12.72 30.43 26.46
C LEU A 229 -11.96 31.45 27.33
N THR A 230 -12.70 32.27 28.08
CA THR A 230 -12.13 33.05 29.19
C THR A 230 -12.22 32.25 30.49
N PRO A 231 -11.33 32.48 31.46
CA PRO A 231 -11.37 31.77 32.74
C PRO A 231 -12.73 31.88 33.45
N GLU A 232 -13.39 33.04 33.34
CA GLU A 232 -14.67 33.33 33.98
C GLU A 232 -15.83 32.57 33.31
N ALA A 233 -15.72 32.29 32.01
CA ALA A 233 -16.77 31.59 31.25
C ALA A 233 -17.00 30.16 31.76
N VAL A 234 -15.98 29.50 32.31
CA VAL A 234 -16.09 28.14 32.87
C VAL A 234 -17.08 28.08 34.04
N ASP A 235 -17.11 29.15 34.84
CA ASP A 235 -17.90 29.25 36.07
C ASP A 235 -19.28 29.88 35.84
N GLN A 236 -19.55 30.41 34.64
CA GLN A 236 -20.85 30.99 34.30
C GLN A 236 -21.97 29.93 34.39
N PRO A 237 -23.14 30.28 34.96
CA PRO A 237 -24.29 29.38 34.99
C PRO A 237 -24.89 29.23 33.58
N GLY A 238 -25.56 28.10 33.35
CA GLY A 238 -26.26 27.82 32.10
C GLY A 238 -25.54 26.84 31.15
N PRO A 239 -26.25 26.40 30.10
CA PRO A 239 -25.74 25.42 29.15
C PRO A 239 -24.67 26.01 28.23
N MET A 240 -23.60 25.24 28.00
CA MET A 240 -22.51 25.62 27.12
C MET A 240 -21.75 24.40 26.62
N VAL A 241 -21.09 24.54 25.48
CA VAL A 241 -20.13 23.54 24.98
C VAL A 241 -18.72 24.10 25.15
N VAL A 242 -17.82 23.33 25.75
CA VAL A 242 -16.42 23.69 25.87
C VAL A 242 -15.54 22.60 25.29
N PHE A 243 -14.76 22.96 24.27
CA PHE A 243 -13.62 22.17 23.83
C PHE A 243 -12.38 22.57 24.61
N ALA A 244 -11.70 21.59 25.20
CA ALA A 244 -10.53 21.86 26.02
C ALA A 244 -9.39 20.88 25.73
N THR A 245 -8.16 21.36 25.89
CA THR A 245 -6.95 20.57 25.72
C THR A 245 -6.34 20.18 27.09
N PRO A 246 -5.67 19.01 27.18
CA PRO A 246 -5.47 17.96 26.16
C PRO A 246 -6.62 16.93 26.08
N GLY A 247 -6.62 16.12 25.02
CA GLY A 247 -7.71 15.21 24.69
C GLY A 247 -7.95 14.02 25.63
N MET A 248 -6.99 13.69 26.50
CA MET A 248 -7.06 12.50 27.37
C MET A 248 -7.28 12.83 28.87
N LEU A 249 -7.62 14.09 29.20
CA LEU A 249 -7.88 14.56 30.56
C LEU A 249 -6.72 14.32 31.56
N HIS A 250 -5.47 14.20 31.10
CA HIS A 250 -4.35 13.88 31.98
C HIS A 250 -3.75 15.11 32.70
N ALA A 251 -3.98 16.32 32.17
CA ALA A 251 -3.47 17.58 32.70
C ALA A 251 -4.26 18.75 32.11
N GLY A 252 -3.81 19.99 32.34
CA GLY A 252 -4.24 21.16 31.58
C GLY A 252 -5.69 21.59 31.83
N GLN A 253 -6.21 22.39 30.89
CA GLN A 253 -7.53 23.01 31.02
C GLN A 253 -8.66 21.99 30.96
N SER A 254 -8.52 20.94 30.14
CA SER A 254 -9.55 19.90 30.05
C SER A 254 -9.75 19.17 31.38
N LEU A 255 -8.66 18.83 32.09
CA LEU A 255 -8.76 18.24 33.42
C LEU A 255 -9.29 19.24 34.46
N HIS A 256 -8.87 20.51 34.40
CA HIS A 256 -9.36 21.54 35.33
C HIS A 256 -10.88 21.73 35.23
N ILE A 257 -11.40 21.86 34.01
CA ILE A 257 -12.84 22.00 33.75
C ILE A 257 -13.57 20.71 34.15
N PHE A 258 -13.00 19.55 33.81
CA PHE A 258 -13.57 18.26 34.22
C PHE A 258 -13.73 18.16 35.75
N ARG A 259 -12.70 18.53 36.53
CA ARG A 259 -12.79 18.50 38.01
C ARG A 259 -13.92 19.39 38.54
N LYS A 260 -14.17 20.54 37.91
CA LYS A 260 -15.27 21.44 38.29
C LYS A 260 -16.65 20.90 37.90
N TRP A 261 -16.77 20.29 36.72
CA TRP A 261 -18.07 19.93 36.13
C TRP A 261 -18.51 18.50 36.41
N ALA A 262 -17.58 17.60 36.77
CA ALA A 262 -17.84 16.19 37.03
C ALA A 262 -18.86 15.89 38.13
N PRO A 263 -18.97 16.67 39.23
CA PRO A 263 -19.95 16.39 40.30
C PRO A 263 -21.41 16.64 39.91
N ASP A 264 -21.68 17.40 38.84
CA ASP A 264 -23.06 17.73 38.44
C ASP A 264 -23.59 16.73 37.39
N PRO A 265 -24.67 15.98 37.68
CA PRO A 265 -25.23 14.98 36.78
C PRO A 265 -25.91 15.56 35.54
N LYS A 266 -26.19 16.87 35.49
CA LYS A 266 -26.70 17.53 34.28
C LYS A 266 -25.63 17.63 33.19
N ASN A 267 -24.36 17.65 33.59
CA ASN A 267 -23.24 17.83 32.68
C ASN A 267 -22.91 16.52 31.95
N MET A 268 -22.18 16.67 30.85
CA MET A 268 -21.70 15.55 30.04
C MET A 268 -20.28 15.80 29.55
N VAL A 269 -19.48 14.74 29.53
CA VAL A 269 -18.18 14.73 28.88
C VAL A 269 -18.24 13.76 27.70
N ILE A 270 -17.87 14.25 26.51
CA ILE A 270 -17.78 13.42 25.31
C ILE A 270 -16.30 13.21 24.99
N ILE A 271 -15.82 11.97 25.09
CA ILE A 271 -14.47 11.61 24.67
C ILE A 271 -14.49 11.25 23.18
N PRO A 272 -13.88 12.07 22.29
CA PRO A 272 -13.98 11.88 20.85
C PRO A 272 -12.94 10.91 20.27
N GLY A 273 -11.96 10.48 21.06
CA GLY A 273 -10.78 9.79 20.56
C GLY A 273 -10.24 8.73 21.50
N TYR A 274 -9.12 8.12 21.10
CA TYR A 274 -8.45 7.10 21.88
C TYR A 274 -7.88 7.68 23.17
N CYS A 275 -7.99 6.94 24.27
CA CYS A 275 -7.33 7.25 25.54
C CYS A 275 -6.37 6.13 25.90
N VAL A 276 -5.10 6.48 26.11
CA VAL A 276 -4.07 5.53 26.54
C VAL A 276 -4.37 5.05 27.96
N SER A 277 -4.10 3.77 28.23
CA SER A 277 -4.21 3.18 29.56
C SER A 277 -3.45 4.01 30.60
N GLY A 278 -4.05 4.17 31.79
CA GLY A 278 -3.50 4.99 32.88
C GLY A 278 -3.95 6.46 32.89
N THR A 279 -4.48 6.98 31.78
CA THR A 279 -5.04 8.36 31.74
C THR A 279 -6.38 8.46 32.47
N VAL A 280 -6.74 9.67 32.93
CA VAL A 280 -8.06 9.92 33.53
C VAL A 280 -9.18 9.62 32.55
N GLY A 281 -9.02 10.01 31.28
CA GLY A 281 -9.98 9.69 30.21
C GLY A 281 -10.24 8.18 30.09
N TYR A 282 -9.18 7.36 30.13
CA TYR A 282 -9.33 5.90 30.10
C TYR A 282 -10.07 5.34 31.33
N LYS A 283 -9.81 5.86 32.52
CA LYS A 283 -10.47 5.44 33.76
C LYS A 283 -11.97 5.71 33.72
N ILE A 284 -12.39 6.92 33.34
CA ILE A 284 -13.81 7.29 33.32
C ILE A 284 -14.59 6.56 32.22
N LEU A 285 -13.94 6.27 31.08
CA LEU A 285 -14.53 5.46 30.02
C LEU A 285 -14.82 4.03 30.47
N ASN A 286 -13.97 3.48 31.35
CA ASN A 286 -14.17 2.17 31.98
C ASN A 286 -15.10 2.21 33.20
N GLY A 287 -15.84 3.31 33.40
CA GLY A 287 -16.88 3.41 34.43
C GLY A 287 -16.38 3.73 35.84
N VAL A 288 -15.12 4.16 36.00
CA VAL A 288 -14.60 4.59 37.31
C VAL A 288 -15.31 5.88 37.74
N LYS A 289 -16.13 5.78 38.80
CA LYS A 289 -16.93 6.91 39.32
C LYS A 289 -16.25 7.74 40.41
N ARG A 290 -15.19 7.23 41.03
CA ARG A 290 -14.42 7.94 42.07
C ARG A 290 -12.97 8.01 41.66
N LEU A 291 -12.48 9.24 41.51
CA LEU A 291 -11.11 9.52 41.11
C LEU A 291 -10.38 10.22 42.25
N GLU A 292 -9.20 9.73 42.60
CA GLU A 292 -8.36 10.36 43.62
C GLU A 292 -7.35 11.30 42.97
N PHE A 293 -7.31 12.55 43.45
CA PHE A 293 -6.39 13.59 43.02
C PHE A 293 -5.82 14.30 44.25
N ASP A 294 -4.51 14.24 44.49
CA ASP A 294 -3.82 14.99 45.56
C ASP A 294 -4.53 14.91 46.92
N LYS A 295 -4.97 13.69 47.31
CA LYS A 295 -5.74 13.39 48.55
C LYS A 295 -7.19 13.90 48.59
N GLN A 296 -7.72 14.38 47.47
CA GLN A 296 -9.14 14.69 47.29
C GLN A 296 -9.81 13.65 46.41
N ILE A 297 -11.01 13.21 46.80
CA ILE A 297 -11.84 12.31 46.01
C ILE A 297 -12.80 13.15 45.18
N LEU A 298 -12.73 13.00 43.86
CA LEU A 298 -13.70 13.56 42.92
C LEU A 298 -14.73 12.49 42.57
N GLU A 299 -15.99 12.80 42.79
CA GLU A 299 -17.11 11.97 42.33
C GLU A 299 -17.53 12.39 40.91
N VAL A 300 -17.57 11.41 40.00
CA VAL A 300 -17.95 11.58 38.61
C VAL A 300 -19.44 11.22 38.48
N CYS A 301 -20.29 12.24 38.64
CA CYS A 301 -21.74 12.15 38.49
C CYS A 301 -22.20 12.51 37.07
N MET A 302 -21.41 13.31 36.36
CA MET A 302 -21.68 13.72 34.98
C MET A 302 -21.75 12.52 34.04
N ARG A 303 -22.49 12.65 32.94
CA ARG A 303 -22.58 11.60 31.93
C ARG A 303 -21.27 11.49 31.15
N VAL A 304 -20.70 10.29 31.06
CA VAL A 304 -19.48 10.02 30.28
C VAL A 304 -19.88 9.29 29.00
N GLU A 305 -19.57 9.88 27.85
CA GLU A 305 -19.89 9.32 26.54
C GLU A 305 -18.63 9.14 25.71
N TYR A 306 -18.50 7.97 25.07
CA TYR A 306 -17.48 7.73 24.06
C TYR A 306 -18.12 7.83 22.68
N LEU A 307 -17.60 8.71 21.84
CA LEU A 307 -17.98 8.79 20.43
C LEU A 307 -16.72 8.74 19.59
N SER A 308 -16.55 7.66 18.81
CA SER A 308 -15.31 7.46 18.06
C SER A 308 -15.21 8.43 16.88
N PHE A 309 -14.66 9.62 17.09
CA PHE A 309 -14.30 10.61 16.06
C PHE A 309 -12.82 10.54 15.69
N SER A 310 -12.14 9.45 16.04
CA SER A 310 -10.72 9.27 15.79
C SER A 310 -10.33 9.45 14.32
N ALA A 311 -9.17 10.08 14.12
CA ALA A 311 -8.56 10.36 12.82
C ALA A 311 -7.66 9.22 12.29
N HIS A 312 -7.56 8.11 13.00
CA HIS A 312 -6.68 6.99 12.61
C HIS A 312 -7.39 6.05 11.65
N ALA A 313 -6.66 5.19 10.95
CA ALA A 313 -7.27 4.16 10.12
C ALA A 313 -7.94 3.11 11.01
N ASP A 314 -9.16 2.71 10.65
CA ASP A 314 -9.83 1.56 11.26
C ASP A 314 -9.40 0.26 10.57
N ALA A 315 -9.84 -0.89 11.07
CA ALA A 315 -9.45 -2.19 10.51
C ALA A 315 -9.77 -2.33 9.01
N ARG A 316 -10.82 -1.65 8.52
CA ARG A 316 -11.19 -1.63 7.10
C ARG A 316 -10.25 -0.74 6.30
N GLY A 317 -9.94 0.44 6.80
CA GLY A 317 -8.98 1.37 6.20
C GLY A 317 -7.59 0.76 6.06
N ILE A 318 -7.12 0.05 7.10
CA ILE A 318 -5.80 -0.60 7.07
C ILE A 318 -5.74 -1.66 5.96
N MET A 319 -6.72 -2.56 5.91
CA MET A 319 -6.80 -3.58 4.86
C MET A 319 -6.97 -2.98 3.46
N GLN A 320 -7.71 -1.86 3.35
CA GLN A 320 -7.86 -1.13 2.08
C GLN A 320 -6.52 -0.60 1.57
N LEU A 321 -5.71 0.02 2.43
CA LEU A 321 -4.39 0.52 2.05
C LEU A 321 -3.45 -0.62 1.64
N ILE A 322 -3.41 -1.71 2.42
CA ILE A 322 -2.62 -2.91 2.10
C ILE A 322 -2.99 -3.46 0.71
N SER A 323 -4.29 -3.60 0.44
CA SER A 323 -4.81 -4.07 -0.86
C SER A 323 -4.48 -3.13 -2.02
N GLN A 324 -4.50 -1.82 -1.77
CA GLN A 324 -4.15 -0.80 -2.76
C GLN A 324 -2.66 -0.83 -3.12
N CYS A 325 -1.79 -0.89 -2.10
CA CYS A 325 -0.34 -0.89 -2.27
C CYS A 325 0.20 -2.21 -2.82
N ARG A 326 -0.40 -3.35 -2.43
CA ARG A 326 0.09 -4.71 -2.70
C ARG A 326 1.58 -4.89 -2.37
N PRO A 327 1.95 -4.71 -1.09
CA PRO A 327 3.35 -4.82 -0.68
C PRO A 327 3.85 -6.27 -0.74
N GLY A 328 5.16 -6.45 -0.77
CA GLY A 328 5.79 -7.76 -0.58
C GLY A 328 5.66 -8.27 0.86
N HIS A 329 5.83 -7.37 1.82
CA HIS A 329 5.79 -7.64 3.26
C HIS A 329 5.08 -6.52 4.02
N VAL A 330 4.37 -6.84 5.11
CA VAL A 330 3.73 -5.86 5.99
C VAL A 330 4.36 -5.88 7.39
N LEU A 331 4.76 -4.73 7.91
CA LEU A 331 5.29 -4.57 9.25
C LEU A 331 4.35 -3.68 10.07
N LEU A 332 3.83 -4.23 11.16
CA LEU A 332 2.88 -3.58 12.05
C LEU A 332 3.61 -2.83 13.16
N VAL A 333 3.25 -1.57 13.36
CA VAL A 333 3.74 -0.70 14.43
C VAL A 333 2.59 0.06 15.08
N HIS A 334 2.89 0.78 16.16
CA HIS A 334 1.97 1.75 16.79
C HIS A 334 0.60 1.15 17.16
N GLY A 335 0.60 0.08 17.96
CA GLY A 335 -0.61 -0.54 18.50
C GLY A 335 -0.33 -1.48 19.67
N GLU A 336 -1.41 -2.04 20.23
CA GLU A 336 -1.33 -3.01 21.33
C GLU A 336 -1.03 -4.42 20.79
N ALA A 337 -0.18 -5.17 21.49
CA ALA A 337 0.29 -6.48 21.03
C ALA A 337 -0.85 -7.44 20.65
N SER A 338 -1.87 -7.57 21.49
CA SER A 338 -3.03 -8.45 21.23
C SER A 338 -3.84 -8.03 20.00
N LYS A 339 -3.99 -6.73 19.76
CA LYS A 339 -4.70 -6.20 18.58
C LYS A 339 -3.86 -6.34 17.31
N MET A 340 -2.55 -6.17 17.41
CA MET A 340 -1.61 -6.39 16.31
C MET A 340 -1.58 -7.86 15.89
N GLU A 341 -1.60 -8.78 16.84
CA GLU A 341 -1.65 -10.22 16.57
C GLU A 341 -2.92 -10.61 15.81
N PHE A 342 -4.08 -10.08 16.22
CA PHE A 342 -5.33 -10.27 15.48
C PHE A 342 -5.25 -9.77 14.04
N LEU A 343 -4.71 -8.56 13.83
CA LEU A 343 -4.59 -7.98 12.49
C LEU A 343 -3.57 -8.73 11.63
N LYS A 344 -2.47 -9.21 12.23
CA LYS A 344 -1.47 -10.04 11.56
C LYS A 344 -2.11 -11.30 10.98
N SER A 345 -2.83 -12.07 11.81
CA SER A 345 -3.51 -13.29 11.36
C SER A 345 -4.52 -13.00 10.24
N ARG A 346 -5.19 -11.85 10.31
CA ARG A 346 -6.13 -11.41 9.28
C ARG A 346 -5.43 -11.06 7.95
N ILE A 347 -4.28 -10.38 7.99
CA ILE A 347 -3.49 -10.04 6.79
C ILE A 347 -2.97 -11.31 6.13
N GLU A 348 -2.43 -12.25 6.91
CA GLU A 348 -1.90 -13.52 6.41
C GLU A 348 -3.00 -14.36 5.75
N CYS A 349 -4.20 -14.42 6.36
CA CYS A 349 -5.32 -15.19 5.85
C CYS A 349 -6.04 -14.54 4.65
N GLU A 350 -6.35 -13.24 4.72
CA GLU A 350 -7.15 -12.55 3.69
C GLU A 350 -6.30 -12.07 2.50
N ALA A 351 -5.07 -11.60 2.75
CA ALA A 351 -4.20 -11.03 1.72
C ALA A 351 -3.10 -11.98 1.23
N GLY A 352 -2.81 -13.07 1.97
CA GLY A 352 -1.73 -14.00 1.64
C GLY A 352 -0.35 -13.35 1.69
N LEU A 353 -0.17 -12.34 2.53
CA LEU A 353 1.06 -11.56 2.67
C LEU A 353 1.79 -11.93 3.95
N GLU A 354 3.11 -11.97 3.90
CA GLU A 354 3.95 -12.11 5.10
C GLU A 354 3.84 -10.86 5.98
N CYS A 355 3.71 -11.07 7.29
CA CYS A 355 3.48 -9.99 8.24
C CYS A 355 4.31 -10.13 9.52
N SER A 356 4.91 -9.02 9.96
CA SER A 356 5.76 -8.94 11.17
C SER A 356 5.26 -7.89 12.15
N MET A 357 5.48 -8.11 13.45
CA MET A 357 5.14 -7.17 14.53
C MET A 357 6.31 -7.07 15.53
N PRO A 358 7.45 -6.49 15.13
CA PRO A 358 8.65 -6.48 15.97
C PRO A 358 8.42 -5.72 17.28
N ALA A 359 9.00 -6.22 18.36
CA ALA A 359 9.01 -5.52 19.64
C ALA A 359 9.91 -4.27 19.60
N ASN A 360 9.76 -3.36 20.56
CA ASN A 360 10.63 -2.19 20.65
C ASN A 360 12.10 -2.63 20.80
N GLY A 361 12.96 -2.15 19.91
CA GLY A 361 14.40 -2.46 19.91
C GLY A 361 14.77 -3.73 19.14
N GLU A 362 13.79 -4.47 18.62
CA GLU A 362 14.03 -5.65 17.79
C GLU A 362 14.37 -5.25 16.35
N ILE A 363 15.33 -5.98 15.75
CA ILE A 363 15.70 -5.81 14.34
C ILE A 363 14.91 -6.80 13.50
N ALA A 364 14.00 -6.31 12.67
CA ALA A 364 13.26 -7.13 11.72
C ALA A 364 14.04 -7.29 10.40
N LEU A 365 14.34 -8.54 10.03
CA LEU A 365 14.97 -8.89 8.75
C LEU A 365 13.90 -9.27 7.73
N ILE A 366 13.73 -8.45 6.70
CA ILE A 366 12.70 -8.65 5.67
C ILE A 366 13.35 -9.21 4.40
N PRO A 367 13.04 -10.46 3.99
CA PRO A 367 13.57 -11.02 2.76
C PRO A 367 12.96 -10.29 1.56
N THR A 368 13.81 -9.80 0.67
CA THR A 368 13.37 -9.16 -0.58
C THR A 368 13.70 -10.06 -1.75
N ARG A 369 12.79 -10.16 -2.72
CA ARG A 369 13.05 -10.95 -3.94
C ARG A 369 13.99 -10.16 -4.85
N PRO A 370 15.15 -10.70 -5.26
CA PRO A 370 16.01 -10.05 -6.24
C PRO A 370 15.22 -9.74 -7.51
N ARG A 371 15.26 -8.48 -7.92
CA ARG A 371 14.67 -8.04 -9.19
C ARG A 371 15.80 -8.04 -10.21
N PHE A 372 15.61 -8.78 -11.29
CA PHE A 372 16.51 -8.76 -12.43
C PHE A 372 15.88 -7.91 -13.53
N GLU A 373 16.44 -6.72 -13.79
CA GLU A 373 15.97 -5.86 -14.87
C GLU A 373 16.44 -6.42 -16.22
N VAL A 374 15.46 -6.67 -17.11
CA VAL A 374 15.74 -7.06 -18.50
C VAL A 374 15.18 -6.00 -19.43
N VAL A 375 16.02 -5.51 -20.32
CA VAL A 375 15.65 -4.53 -21.36
C VAL A 375 15.32 -5.27 -22.63
N ALA A 376 14.19 -4.94 -23.27
CA ALA A 376 13.78 -5.52 -24.54
C ALA A 376 13.58 -4.43 -25.59
N SER A 377 13.96 -4.69 -26.84
CA SER A 377 13.66 -3.78 -27.94
C SER A 377 12.14 -3.75 -28.23
N VAL A 378 11.63 -2.57 -28.59
CA VAL A 378 10.21 -2.41 -28.90
C VAL A 378 9.81 -3.25 -30.12
N ASP A 379 10.71 -3.40 -31.08
CA ASP A 379 10.46 -4.18 -32.30
C ASP A 379 10.35 -5.68 -32.02
N LEU A 380 11.18 -6.20 -31.10
CA LEU A 380 11.05 -7.58 -30.63
C LEU A 380 9.67 -7.82 -30.00
N LEU A 381 9.26 -6.93 -29.10
CA LEU A 381 7.95 -7.04 -28.44
C LEU A 381 6.79 -6.99 -29.45
N LYS A 382 6.84 -6.08 -30.42
CA LYS A 382 5.82 -5.96 -31.48
C LYS A 382 5.76 -7.21 -32.35
N LYS A 383 6.91 -7.74 -32.77
CA LYS A 383 7.03 -8.96 -33.58
C LYS A 383 6.44 -10.16 -32.85
N THR A 384 6.73 -10.30 -31.56
CA THR A 384 6.18 -11.44 -30.79
C THR A 384 4.68 -11.29 -30.50
N ILE A 385 4.18 -10.06 -30.35
CA ILE A 385 2.72 -9.82 -30.19
C ILE A 385 1.99 -10.18 -31.49
N SER A 386 2.51 -9.80 -32.66
CA SER A 386 1.89 -10.14 -33.95
C SER A 386 1.89 -11.66 -34.20
N GLU A 387 3.02 -12.33 -33.97
CA GLU A 387 3.14 -13.79 -34.07
C GLU A 387 2.19 -14.53 -33.11
N ASN A 388 2.08 -14.09 -31.85
CA ASN A 388 1.15 -14.68 -30.88
C ASN A 388 -0.32 -14.37 -31.17
N SER A 389 -0.63 -13.23 -31.80
CA SER A 389 -2.01 -12.91 -32.22
C SER A 389 -2.54 -13.86 -33.28
N ILE A 390 -1.64 -14.38 -34.13
CA ILE A 390 -1.91 -15.43 -35.12
C ILE A 390 -2.08 -16.78 -34.42
N LEU A 391 -1.19 -17.10 -33.46
CA LEU A 391 -1.26 -18.34 -32.68
C LEU A 391 -2.53 -18.43 -31.80
N ARG A 392 -3.03 -17.33 -31.24
CA ARG A 392 -4.29 -17.33 -30.47
C ARG A 392 -5.53 -17.66 -31.30
N LYS A 393 -5.48 -17.49 -32.62
CA LYS A 393 -6.57 -17.90 -33.53
C LYS A 393 -6.54 -19.39 -33.82
N ALA A 394 -5.35 -20.01 -33.78
CA ALA A 394 -5.22 -21.46 -33.70
C ALA A 394 -5.52 -21.89 -32.25
N LYS A 395 -6.25 -22.97 -32.02
CA LYS A 395 -6.65 -23.40 -30.67
C LYS A 395 -5.50 -23.92 -29.78
N ASP A 396 -4.24 -23.59 -30.09
CA ASP A 396 -3.07 -23.98 -29.30
C ASP A 396 -2.86 -23.01 -28.13
N LYS A 397 -3.02 -23.53 -26.91
CA LYS A 397 -2.93 -22.78 -25.65
C LYS A 397 -1.50 -22.45 -25.21
N GLN A 398 -0.48 -22.77 -25.99
CA GLN A 398 0.92 -22.47 -25.65
C GLN A 398 1.39 -21.19 -26.34
N SER A 399 1.20 -20.04 -25.68
CA SER A 399 1.92 -18.82 -26.05
C SER A 399 3.38 -18.97 -25.62
N LEU A 400 4.24 -19.41 -26.53
CA LEU A 400 5.68 -19.51 -26.27
C LEU A 400 6.35 -18.23 -26.75
N PHE A 401 6.56 -17.28 -25.83
CA PHE A 401 7.52 -16.20 -26.06
C PHE A 401 8.93 -16.82 -26.03
N LYS A 402 9.52 -17.07 -27.21
CA LYS A 402 10.86 -17.65 -27.35
C LYS A 402 11.88 -16.54 -27.57
N ALA A 403 12.60 -16.15 -26.51
CA ALA A 403 13.67 -15.16 -26.57
C ALA A 403 14.85 -15.61 -25.72
N GLY A 404 16.04 -15.12 -26.04
CA GLY A 404 17.23 -15.28 -25.22
C GLY A 404 17.43 -14.06 -24.32
N VAL A 405 17.86 -14.28 -23.08
CA VAL A 405 18.39 -13.22 -22.23
C VAL A 405 19.90 -13.29 -22.30
N VAL A 406 20.53 -12.26 -22.84
CA VAL A 406 21.99 -12.13 -22.88
C VAL A 406 22.41 -11.19 -21.75
N VAL A 407 23.35 -11.65 -20.92
CA VAL A 407 23.94 -10.86 -19.84
C VAL A 407 25.42 -10.72 -20.14
N ARG A 408 25.88 -9.49 -20.37
CA ARG A 408 27.30 -9.20 -20.59
C ARG A 408 27.99 -8.98 -19.24
N ALA A 409 29.28 -9.30 -19.16
CA ALA A 409 30.03 -9.24 -17.90
C ALA A 409 30.18 -7.81 -17.33
N ASP A 410 30.01 -6.79 -18.16
CA ASP A 410 30.14 -5.36 -17.88
C ASP A 410 28.79 -4.64 -17.70
N GLU A 411 27.67 -5.31 -17.96
CA GLU A 411 26.33 -4.71 -17.91
C GLU A 411 25.53 -5.24 -16.71
N SER A 412 24.96 -4.33 -15.91
CA SER A 412 24.11 -4.67 -14.75
C SER A 412 22.69 -5.12 -15.13
N ARG A 413 22.35 -5.13 -16.42
CA ARG A 413 21.03 -5.43 -16.95
C ARG A 413 21.12 -6.50 -18.03
N GLY A 414 20.15 -7.41 -18.06
CA GLY A 414 20.02 -8.36 -19.16
C GLY A 414 19.40 -7.69 -20.38
N ILE A 415 19.81 -8.07 -21.58
CA ILE A 415 19.14 -7.69 -22.82
C ILE A 415 18.34 -8.89 -23.33
N LEU A 416 17.04 -8.69 -23.51
CA LEU A 416 16.15 -9.65 -24.15
C LEU A 416 16.27 -9.49 -25.66
N MET A 417 16.75 -10.53 -26.31
CA MET A 417 16.98 -10.58 -27.75
C MET A 417 16.17 -11.72 -28.38
N SER A 418 15.88 -11.61 -29.69
CA SER A 418 15.40 -12.78 -30.42
C SER A 418 16.42 -13.91 -30.35
N ARG A 419 15.99 -15.15 -30.55
CA ARG A 419 16.90 -16.31 -30.50
C ARG A 419 18.09 -16.17 -31.47
N GLU A 420 17.84 -15.67 -32.67
CA GLU A 420 18.85 -15.46 -33.71
C GLU A 420 19.87 -14.39 -33.30
N GLU A 421 19.39 -13.25 -32.81
CA GLU A 421 20.24 -12.15 -32.32
C GLU A 421 21.03 -12.55 -31.09
N ALA A 422 20.41 -13.31 -30.16
CA ALA A 422 21.09 -13.82 -28.98
C ALA A 422 22.26 -14.74 -29.37
N LEU A 423 22.04 -15.69 -30.28
CA LEU A 423 23.10 -16.56 -30.78
C LEU A 423 24.19 -15.78 -31.51
N ALA A 424 23.80 -14.85 -32.40
CA ALA A 424 24.73 -13.99 -33.12
C ALA A 424 25.59 -13.13 -32.17
N SER A 425 25.00 -12.63 -31.07
CA SER A 425 25.71 -11.80 -30.10
C SER A 425 26.82 -12.54 -29.35
N VAL A 426 26.71 -13.88 -29.23
CA VAL A 426 27.71 -14.75 -28.60
C VAL A 426 28.63 -15.39 -29.66
N GLY A 427 28.47 -15.03 -30.95
CA GLY A 427 29.23 -15.59 -32.06
C GLY A 427 28.88 -17.05 -32.38
N LEU A 428 27.75 -17.54 -31.87
CA LEU A 428 27.26 -18.89 -32.11
C LEU A 428 26.31 -18.90 -33.29
N LYS A 429 26.42 -19.94 -34.12
CA LYS A 429 25.40 -20.28 -35.10
C LYS A 429 24.49 -21.34 -34.52
N GLU A 430 23.22 -21.33 -34.93
CA GLU A 430 22.29 -22.37 -34.50
C GLU A 430 22.81 -23.73 -34.98
N HIS A 431 23.00 -24.66 -34.04
CA HIS A 431 23.37 -26.02 -34.35
C HIS A 431 22.10 -26.83 -34.59
N ALA A 432 21.84 -27.18 -35.85
CA ALA A 432 20.72 -28.04 -36.22
C ALA A 432 21.12 -29.51 -36.05
N VAL A 433 20.63 -30.14 -34.99
CA VAL A 433 20.78 -31.59 -34.79
C VAL A 433 19.68 -32.30 -35.59
N LEU A 434 20.09 -33.15 -36.53
CA LEU A 434 19.23 -34.01 -37.31
C LEU A 434 19.36 -35.45 -36.83
N PHE A 435 18.26 -36.02 -36.37
CA PHE A 435 18.17 -37.43 -36.03
C PHE A 435 17.70 -38.20 -37.26
N THR A 436 18.43 -39.24 -37.64
CA THR A 436 18.05 -40.13 -38.75
C THR A 436 17.81 -41.52 -38.18
N SER A 437 16.56 -41.98 -38.24
CA SER A 437 16.20 -43.34 -37.87
C SER A 437 16.09 -44.20 -39.12
N VAL A 438 16.72 -45.39 -39.10
CA VAL A 438 16.79 -46.30 -40.26
C VAL A 438 16.17 -47.64 -39.91
N HIS A 439 15.37 -48.19 -40.82
CA HIS A 439 14.81 -49.53 -40.70
C HIS A 439 14.94 -50.28 -42.04
N ALA A 440 15.57 -51.47 -42.00
CA ALA A 440 15.66 -52.36 -43.14
C ALA A 440 14.49 -53.35 -43.15
N PHE A 441 13.87 -53.56 -44.31
CA PHE A 441 12.83 -54.56 -44.52
C PHE A 441 12.90 -55.13 -45.94
N ALA A 442 12.54 -56.40 -46.12
CA ALA A 442 12.53 -57.04 -47.43
C ALA A 442 11.25 -56.67 -48.19
N SER A 443 11.38 -56.17 -49.42
CA SER A 443 10.22 -55.90 -50.27
C SER A 443 10.58 -55.96 -51.75
N THR A 444 9.64 -56.43 -52.58
CA THR A 444 9.75 -56.44 -54.04
C THR A 444 9.00 -55.29 -54.71
N GLU A 445 8.38 -54.40 -53.91
CA GLU A 445 7.63 -53.26 -54.43
C GLU A 445 8.58 -52.14 -54.92
N PRO A 446 8.25 -51.45 -56.03
CA PRO A 446 9.03 -50.30 -56.46
C PRO A 446 8.88 -49.14 -55.45
N ILE A 447 9.94 -48.34 -55.31
CA ILE A 447 10.03 -47.23 -54.34
C ILE A 447 8.84 -46.26 -54.45
N GLU A 448 8.34 -45.99 -55.66
CA GLU A 448 7.15 -45.14 -55.86
C GLU A 448 5.90 -45.66 -55.16
N THR A 449 5.74 -46.99 -55.07
CA THR A 449 4.58 -47.62 -54.42
C THR A 449 4.73 -47.56 -52.89
N LEU A 450 5.95 -47.74 -52.39
CA LEU A 450 6.28 -47.58 -50.98
C LEU A 450 6.09 -46.13 -50.51
N LEU A 451 6.47 -45.15 -51.33
CA LEU A 451 6.22 -43.73 -51.06
C LEU A 451 4.72 -43.41 -50.99
N LYS A 452 3.90 -43.95 -51.90
CA LYS A 452 2.43 -43.78 -51.84
C LYS A 452 1.82 -44.39 -50.58
N ARG A 453 2.30 -45.57 -50.16
CA ARG A 453 1.89 -46.22 -48.89
C ARG A 453 2.32 -45.39 -47.68
N ALA A 454 3.56 -44.93 -47.64
CA ALA A 454 4.08 -44.07 -46.59
C ALA A 454 3.30 -42.76 -46.49
N MET A 455 2.98 -42.13 -47.62
CA MET A 455 2.14 -40.93 -47.68
C MET A 455 0.76 -41.18 -47.07
N THR A 456 0.12 -42.31 -47.41
CA THR A 456 -1.20 -42.68 -46.88
C THR A 456 -1.14 -42.87 -45.35
N LEU A 457 -0.08 -43.51 -44.84
CA LEU A 457 0.12 -43.69 -43.41
C LEU A 457 0.41 -42.37 -42.67
N CYS A 458 1.14 -41.45 -43.32
CA CYS A 458 1.45 -40.12 -42.82
C CYS A 458 0.21 -39.22 -42.78
N LEU A 459 -0.73 -39.35 -43.73
CA LEU A 459 -2.00 -38.59 -43.73
C LEU A 459 -2.86 -38.82 -42.49
N VAL A 460 -2.68 -39.95 -41.79
CA VAL A 460 -3.37 -40.23 -40.52
C VAL A 460 -2.76 -39.45 -39.35
N LEU A 461 -1.49 -39.04 -39.45
CA LEU A 461 -0.77 -38.32 -38.41
C LEU A 461 -0.59 -36.83 -38.72
N VAL A 462 -0.58 -36.47 -40.01
CA VAL A 462 -0.21 -35.15 -40.52
C VAL A 462 -1.23 -34.68 -41.57
N PRO A 463 -1.73 -33.43 -41.49
CA PRO A 463 -2.63 -32.89 -42.50
C PRO A 463 -2.00 -32.87 -43.89
N LYS A 464 -2.80 -33.15 -44.93
CA LYS A 464 -2.35 -33.23 -46.34
C LYS A 464 -1.59 -31.99 -46.82
N GLU A 465 -1.98 -30.80 -46.38
CA GLU A 465 -1.37 -29.51 -46.75
C GLU A 465 0.08 -29.36 -46.28
N LYS A 466 0.56 -30.27 -45.44
CA LYS A 466 1.91 -30.24 -44.86
C LYS A 466 2.77 -31.41 -45.31
N ILE A 467 2.36 -32.13 -46.35
CA ILE A 467 3.10 -33.22 -46.97
C ILE A 467 3.49 -32.78 -48.38
N ASP A 468 4.77 -32.46 -48.56
CA ASP A 468 5.35 -32.19 -49.86
C ASP A 468 5.97 -33.47 -50.42
N THR A 469 5.71 -33.75 -51.69
CA THR A 469 6.27 -34.93 -52.39
C THR A 469 7.45 -34.46 -53.22
N GLU A 470 8.62 -35.02 -52.99
CA GLU A 470 9.84 -34.76 -53.75
C GLU A 470 10.20 -35.99 -54.60
N ASP A 471 11.01 -35.82 -55.64
CA ASP A 471 11.29 -36.87 -56.64
C ASP A 471 11.85 -38.18 -56.05
N SER A 472 12.44 -38.13 -54.84
CA SER A 472 13.00 -39.28 -54.13
C SER A 472 12.53 -39.45 -52.68
N GLY A 473 11.48 -38.75 -52.24
CA GLY A 473 11.08 -38.77 -50.83
C GLY A 473 9.81 -37.97 -50.47
N LEU A 474 9.44 -38.01 -49.19
CA LEU A 474 8.36 -37.20 -48.61
C LEU A 474 8.94 -36.21 -47.62
N ALA A 475 8.58 -34.93 -47.74
CA ALA A 475 8.89 -33.89 -46.77
C ALA A 475 7.63 -33.51 -45.98
N LEU A 476 7.59 -33.82 -44.69
CA LEU A 476 6.52 -33.44 -43.78
C LEU A 476 6.91 -32.16 -43.04
N PHE A 477 6.03 -31.16 -43.04
CA PHE A 477 6.25 -29.83 -42.45
C PHE A 477 7.53 -29.12 -42.92
N LYS A 478 8.17 -29.59 -44.01
CA LYS A 478 9.52 -29.20 -44.45
C LYS A 478 10.61 -29.39 -43.38
N ARG A 479 10.37 -30.29 -42.41
CA ARG A 479 11.25 -30.51 -41.23
C ARG A 479 11.51 -31.98 -40.93
N ILE A 480 10.63 -32.87 -41.40
CA ILE A 480 10.78 -34.33 -41.29
C ILE A 480 10.84 -34.89 -42.71
N PHE A 481 11.89 -35.63 -43.04
CA PHE A 481 12.12 -36.18 -44.36
C PHE A 481 12.04 -37.70 -44.30
N ILE A 482 11.34 -38.31 -45.23
CA ILE A 482 11.19 -39.75 -45.36
C ILE A 482 11.67 -40.16 -46.74
N ASP A 483 12.60 -41.10 -46.80
CA ASP A 483 13.14 -41.61 -48.04
C ASP A 483 13.36 -43.12 -47.96
N PHE A 484 13.36 -43.76 -49.14
CA PHE A 484 13.63 -45.18 -49.29
C PHE A 484 14.85 -45.35 -50.18
N GLU A 485 15.81 -46.16 -49.74
CA GLU A 485 17.01 -46.48 -50.51
C GLU A 485 17.10 -47.99 -50.73
N SER A 486 17.36 -48.40 -51.97
CA SER A 486 17.71 -49.79 -52.30
C SER A 486 19.24 -49.87 -52.44
N PRO A 487 19.96 -50.52 -51.51
CA PRO A 487 21.38 -50.74 -51.67
C PRO A 487 21.67 -51.67 -52.86
N PRO A 488 22.82 -51.51 -53.55
CA PRO A 488 23.18 -52.36 -54.68
C PRO A 488 23.55 -53.78 -54.21
N THR A 489 22.71 -54.77 -54.50
CA THR A 489 22.93 -56.19 -54.15
C THR A 489 23.47 -57.01 -55.34
N LYS A 490 24.31 -58.01 -55.04
CA LYS A 490 24.80 -59.01 -56.01
C LYS A 490 23.65 -59.97 -56.36
N LYS A 491 23.57 -60.39 -57.64
CA LYS A 491 22.51 -61.25 -58.18
C LYS A 491 22.24 -62.48 -57.29
N GLY A 492 21.05 -62.53 -56.65
CA GLY A 492 20.52 -63.75 -56.03
C GLY A 492 19.90 -63.62 -54.63
N GLU A 493 19.99 -62.48 -53.95
CA GLU A 493 19.42 -62.28 -52.60
C GLU A 493 18.27 -61.25 -52.60
N GLN A 494 17.34 -61.36 -51.63
CA GLN A 494 16.22 -60.44 -51.42
C GLN A 494 16.73 -58.99 -51.30
N ASN A 495 16.06 -58.05 -51.98
CA ASN A 495 16.37 -56.63 -51.86
C ASN A 495 15.83 -56.10 -50.53
N ASP A 496 16.73 -55.93 -49.55
CA ASP A 496 16.42 -55.19 -48.34
C ASP A 496 16.34 -53.70 -48.66
N ILE A 497 15.17 -53.10 -48.49
CA ILE A 497 14.93 -51.67 -48.67
C ILE A 497 15.14 -50.97 -47.34
N LEU A 498 15.88 -49.86 -47.36
CA LEU A 498 16.13 -49.01 -46.20
C LEU A 498 15.10 -47.88 -46.15
N LEU A 499 14.21 -47.91 -45.16
CA LEU A 499 13.38 -46.77 -44.76
C LEU A 499 14.21 -45.84 -43.89
N ARG A 500 14.35 -44.58 -44.28
CA ARG A 500 14.97 -43.52 -43.49
C ARG A 500 13.95 -42.46 -43.12
N VAL A 501 13.97 -42.04 -41.86
CA VAL A 501 13.17 -40.92 -41.36
C VAL A 501 14.10 -39.96 -40.63
N THR A 502 14.29 -38.78 -41.21
CA THR A 502 15.18 -37.73 -40.71
C THR A 502 14.37 -36.58 -40.13
N PHE A 503 14.65 -36.14 -38.90
CA PHE A 503 13.91 -35.05 -38.25
C PHE A 503 14.80 -34.20 -37.34
N THR A 504 14.40 -32.96 -37.09
CA THR A 504 15.11 -32.07 -36.17
C THR A 504 14.79 -32.40 -34.70
N LEU A 505 15.66 -32.00 -33.76
CA LEU A 505 15.40 -32.12 -32.31
C LEU A 505 14.05 -31.51 -31.89
N GLN A 506 13.62 -30.42 -32.53
CA GLN A 506 12.36 -29.76 -32.19
C GLN A 506 11.13 -30.62 -32.51
N ASP A 507 11.29 -31.61 -33.38
CA ASP A 507 10.24 -32.49 -33.88
C ASP A 507 10.46 -33.96 -33.45
N GLU A 508 11.30 -34.22 -32.45
CA GLU A 508 11.68 -35.57 -32.00
C GLU A 508 10.46 -36.46 -31.68
N ASP A 509 9.50 -35.94 -30.91
CA ASP A 509 8.28 -36.68 -30.55
C ASP A 509 7.46 -37.10 -31.77
N MET A 510 7.37 -36.20 -32.77
CA MET A 510 6.58 -36.44 -33.98
C MET A 510 7.34 -37.36 -34.94
N GLY A 511 8.64 -37.10 -35.15
CA GLY A 511 9.52 -37.92 -35.97
C GLY A 511 9.59 -39.36 -35.47
N THR A 512 9.70 -39.56 -34.15
CA THR A 512 9.73 -40.90 -33.53
C THR A 512 8.39 -41.62 -33.70
N LYS A 513 7.25 -40.93 -33.56
CA LYS A 513 5.93 -41.52 -33.82
C LYS A 513 5.73 -41.93 -35.27
N ILE A 514 6.16 -41.09 -36.21
CA ILE A 514 6.10 -41.38 -37.65
C ILE A 514 6.99 -42.57 -37.97
N PHE A 515 8.24 -42.59 -37.50
CA PHE A 515 9.15 -43.70 -37.71
C PHE A 515 8.60 -45.01 -37.13
N SER A 516 8.10 -45.01 -35.89
CA SER A 516 7.51 -46.20 -35.27
C SER A 516 6.33 -46.74 -36.09
N LYS A 517 5.45 -45.86 -36.57
CA LYS A 517 4.28 -46.26 -37.36
C LYS A 517 4.65 -46.79 -38.73
N LEU A 518 5.62 -46.18 -39.41
CA LEU A 518 6.11 -46.64 -40.71
C LEU A 518 6.85 -47.97 -40.56
N ARG A 519 7.74 -48.09 -39.58
CA ARG A 519 8.40 -49.35 -39.22
C ARG A 519 7.37 -50.46 -39.04
N ASP A 520 6.43 -50.30 -38.11
CA ASP A 520 5.44 -51.34 -37.82
C ASP A 520 4.56 -51.71 -39.04
N ALA A 521 4.33 -50.77 -39.96
CA ALA A 521 3.56 -51.00 -41.18
C ALA A 521 4.34 -51.74 -42.27
N PHE A 522 5.66 -51.52 -42.37
CA PHE A 522 6.53 -52.15 -43.36
C PHE A 522 7.20 -53.44 -42.86
N THR A 523 7.24 -53.70 -41.55
CA THR A 523 7.67 -54.99 -40.98
C THR A 523 6.57 -56.06 -41.00
N ARG A 524 5.29 -55.67 -41.14
CA ARG A 524 4.12 -56.58 -41.09
C ARG A 524 3.64 -57.08 -42.45
N THR A 525 4.30 -56.68 -43.54
CA THR A 525 4.05 -57.13 -44.92
C THR A 525 5.26 -57.84 -45.43
#